data_AF-A0A8D1UDE1-F1
#
_entry.id   AF-A0A8D1UDE1-F1
#
_cell.length_a   1.000
_cell.length_b   1.000
_cell.length_c   1.000
_cell.angle_alpha   90.00
_cell.angle_beta   90.00
_cell.angle_gamma   90.00
#
_symmetry.space_group_name_H-M   'P 1'
#
loop_
_entity.id
_entity.type
_entity.pdbx_description
1 polymer ?
#
loop_
_entity_poly.entity_id
_entity_poly.type
_entity_poly.pdbx_seq_one_letter_code
_entity_poly.pdbx_strand_id
1 'polypeptide(L)'
;MAASYVALLAVSVTLPLLLLLLLLVAWKRWRWGRASRHVMVVVLGDLGRSPRMQYHALSLAKNGFSVTLLGFCNSRPREELLQSDRIQIVSLTELPRLTVGPHILQYGVKVVFQAVHLLWKLMCRDPAAYIFLQNPPGLPAIAVCWFAACLCGSKLVIDWHNYGYSIMGLVHGPGHRLVLLAKWYEKLCGRLSHLNLCVTNAMREDLAENWGIKAVTVYDKPASFFKETPLDLQHQLFMKLSRIYSVFRARSEPSDLDMERSAFTERDAQSAVVTHLHGRPALLVSSTSWTEDEDFSVLLAALEKFEQLINDGESLPSLVCVITGKGPLKEYYSHLICQKRFQHIQVCTPWLEAQDYPLLLGSADLGVCLHRSSSGLDLPMKVVDMFGCCLPVCAVNFPCLHELVKHEENGLVFEDAQGLAAQLQLLLSKFPDPAGKLNRFRENLRESEQLRWDESWKQTVLPLISDT
;
A
#
# COMPACT_ATOMS: atom_id res chain seq x y z
N MET A 1 -0.60 40.93 47.43
CA MET A 1 -1.08 41.79 46.32
C MET A 1 -0.63 41.30 44.95
N ALA A 2 0.64 40.92 44.72
CA ALA A 2 1.11 40.46 43.40
C ALA A 2 0.35 39.23 42.84
N ALA A 3 0.00 38.24 43.68
CA ALA A 3 -0.76 37.06 43.24
C ALA A 3 -2.17 37.39 42.72
N SER A 4 -2.84 38.39 43.31
CA SER A 4 -4.18 38.83 42.88
C SER A 4 -4.15 39.58 41.55
N TYR A 5 -3.09 40.33 41.27
CA TYR A 5 -2.90 41.00 39.98
C TYR A 5 -2.58 40.02 38.85
N VAL A 6 -1.74 39.01 39.11
CA VAL A 6 -1.48 37.94 38.14
C VAL A 6 -2.74 37.13 37.85
N ALA A 7 -3.55 36.84 38.86
CA ALA A 7 -4.85 36.18 38.67
C ALA A 7 -5.82 37.05 37.85
N LEU A 8 -5.91 38.36 38.13
CA LEU A 8 -6.77 39.28 37.37
C LEU A 8 -6.32 39.43 35.90
N LEU A 9 -5.01 39.50 35.64
CA LEU A 9 -4.43 39.53 34.30
C LEU A 9 -4.63 38.21 33.55
N ALA A 10 -4.50 37.07 34.24
CA ALA A 10 -4.79 35.77 33.65
C ALA A 10 -6.27 35.66 33.28
N VAL A 11 -7.19 36.11 34.15
CA VAL A 11 -8.63 36.13 33.88
C VAL A 11 -8.98 37.09 32.74
N SER A 12 -8.39 38.29 32.70
CA SER A 12 -8.70 39.28 31.65
C SER A 12 -8.23 38.89 30.26
N VAL A 13 -7.22 38.01 30.14
CA VAL A 13 -6.76 37.46 28.85
C VAL A 13 -7.48 36.16 28.51
N THR A 14 -7.77 35.30 29.49
CA THR A 14 -8.41 33.99 29.23
C THR A 14 -9.89 34.11 28.88
N LEU A 15 -10.64 35.04 29.50
CA LEU A 15 -12.07 35.20 29.23
C LEU A 15 -12.36 35.63 27.77
N PRO A 16 -11.68 36.64 27.20
CA PRO A 16 -11.88 37.03 25.80
C PRO A 16 -11.44 35.95 24.81
N LEU A 17 -10.36 35.22 25.10
CA LEU A 17 -9.91 34.10 24.26
C LEU A 17 -10.93 32.95 24.27
N LEU A 18 -11.50 32.64 25.43
CA LEU A 18 -12.57 31.66 25.56
C LEU A 18 -13.82 32.10 24.80
N LEU A 19 -14.20 33.38 24.91
CA LEU A 19 -15.34 33.93 24.15
C LEU A 19 -15.09 33.87 22.64
N LEU A 20 -13.90 34.25 22.17
CA LEU A 20 -13.52 34.16 20.76
C LEU A 20 -13.58 32.71 20.27
N LEU A 21 -13.08 31.76 21.06
CA LEU A 21 -13.16 30.34 20.75
C LEU A 21 -14.62 29.87 20.68
N LEU A 22 -15.47 30.26 21.63
CA LEU A 22 -16.89 29.93 21.63
C LEU A 22 -17.61 30.52 20.41
N LEU A 23 -17.31 31.77 20.04
CA LEU A 23 -17.84 32.41 18.83
C LEU A 23 -17.35 31.70 17.56
N LEU A 24 -16.07 31.34 17.49
CA LEU A 24 -15.51 30.56 16.38
C LEU A 24 -16.21 29.20 16.27
N VAL A 25 -16.41 28.51 17.38
CA VAL A 25 -17.11 27.21 17.44
C VAL A 25 -18.57 27.36 17.02
N ALA A 26 -19.28 28.37 17.53
CA ALA A 26 -20.65 28.65 17.14
C ALA A 26 -20.76 28.97 15.64
N TRP A 27 -19.85 29.79 15.11
CA TRP A 27 -19.76 30.10 13.69
C TRP A 27 -19.47 28.87 12.83
N LYS A 28 -18.54 28.00 13.27
CA LYS A 28 -18.24 26.73 12.60
C LYS A 28 -19.46 25.81 12.59
N ARG A 29 -20.13 25.62 13.72
CA ARG A 29 -21.34 24.78 13.81
C ARG A 29 -22.48 25.33 12.95
N TRP A 30 -22.63 26.66 12.90
CA TRP A 30 -23.60 27.30 12.01
C TRP A 30 -23.29 27.05 10.53
N ARG A 31 -22.00 27.15 10.12
CA ARG A 31 -21.58 26.82 8.75
C ARG A 31 -21.68 25.32 8.44
N TRP A 32 -21.46 24.45 9.43
CA TRP A 32 -21.60 23.00 9.28
C TRP A 32 -23.02 22.60 8.86
N GLY A 33 -24.05 23.21 9.44
CA GLY A 33 -25.45 23.00 9.02
C GLY A 33 -25.73 23.32 7.55
N ARG A 34 -24.81 24.00 6.86
CA ARG A 34 -24.87 24.31 5.42
C ARG A 34 -23.89 23.49 4.57
N ALA A 35 -23.00 22.71 5.19
CA ALA A 35 -21.90 21.99 4.54
C ALA A 35 -22.11 20.46 4.54
N SER A 36 -23.34 19.99 4.29
CA SER A 36 -23.74 18.58 4.41
C SER A 36 -22.99 17.62 3.49
N ARG A 37 -22.31 18.12 2.44
CA ARG A 37 -21.58 17.30 1.45
C ARG A 37 -20.07 17.58 1.41
N HIS A 38 -19.49 18.18 2.45
CA HIS A 38 -18.04 18.36 2.53
C HIS A 38 -17.40 17.28 3.41
N VAL A 39 -16.32 16.65 2.94
CA VAL A 39 -15.57 15.62 3.66
C VAL A 39 -14.09 15.99 3.71
N MET A 40 -13.45 15.80 4.86
CA MET A 40 -12.00 15.88 5.00
C MET A 40 -11.40 14.50 4.98
N VAL A 41 -10.35 14.30 4.19
CA VAL A 41 -9.52 13.09 4.19
C VAL A 41 -8.14 13.49 4.71
N VAL A 42 -7.72 12.91 5.83
CA VAL A 42 -6.52 13.29 6.58
C VAL A 42 -5.52 12.15 6.57
N VAL A 43 -4.32 12.47 6.11
CA VAL A 43 -3.18 11.57 6.10
C VAL A 43 -2.02 12.30 6.76
N LEU A 44 -1.59 11.87 7.95
CA LEU A 44 -0.39 12.42 8.59
C LEU A 44 0.87 11.74 8.01
N GLY A 45 0.99 11.79 6.69
CA GLY A 45 1.98 11.08 5.88
C GLY A 45 1.98 11.59 4.43
N ASP A 46 2.82 11.02 3.57
CA ASP A 46 2.93 11.41 2.17
C ASP A 46 1.71 10.97 1.36
N LEU A 47 0.98 11.93 0.81
CA LEU A 47 -0.23 11.68 0.01
C LEU A 47 0.07 10.81 -1.20
N GLY A 48 1.17 11.08 -1.91
CA GLY A 48 1.55 10.32 -3.11
C GLY A 48 1.84 8.84 -2.83
N ARG A 49 2.12 8.48 -1.58
CA ARG A 49 2.40 7.11 -1.14
C ARG A 49 1.25 6.47 -0.35
N SER A 50 0.08 7.11 -0.34
CA SER A 50 -1.11 6.67 0.40
C SER A 50 -2.27 6.36 -0.55
N PRO A 51 -2.13 5.33 -1.42
CA PRO A 51 -3.08 5.07 -2.50
C PRO A 51 -4.51 4.83 -2.01
N ARG A 52 -4.69 4.12 -0.90
CA ARG A 52 -6.01 3.87 -0.30
C ARG A 52 -6.77 5.17 0.04
N MET A 53 -6.09 6.14 0.64
CA MET A 53 -6.71 7.42 0.98
C MET A 53 -6.97 8.29 -0.25
N GLN A 54 -6.10 8.20 -1.26
CA GLN A 54 -6.35 8.79 -2.57
C GLN A 54 -7.62 8.20 -3.21
N TYR A 55 -7.84 6.89 -3.08
CA TYR A 55 -9.04 6.24 -3.58
C TYR A 55 -10.30 6.64 -2.81
N HIS A 56 -10.24 6.76 -1.48
CA HIS A 56 -11.34 7.33 -0.68
C HIS A 56 -11.72 8.73 -1.20
N ALA A 57 -10.74 9.61 -1.41
CA ALA A 57 -10.98 10.97 -1.90
C ALA A 57 -11.63 10.98 -3.30
N LEU A 58 -11.16 10.11 -4.21
CA LEU A 58 -11.74 9.97 -5.55
C LEU A 58 -13.17 9.43 -5.51
N SER A 59 -13.43 8.35 -4.76
CA SER A 59 -14.78 7.77 -4.65
C SER A 59 -15.76 8.74 -3.98
N LEU A 60 -15.33 9.51 -2.97
CA LEU A 60 -16.13 10.60 -2.41
C LEU A 60 -16.47 11.66 -3.46
N ALA A 61 -15.49 12.15 -4.20
CA ALA A 61 -15.70 13.17 -5.24
C ALA A 61 -16.63 12.69 -6.37
N LYS A 62 -16.47 11.44 -6.80
CA LYS A 62 -17.35 10.79 -7.80
C LYS A 62 -18.80 10.71 -7.33
N ASN A 63 -19.03 10.52 -6.03
CA ASN A 63 -20.36 10.46 -5.42
C ASN A 63 -20.90 11.83 -4.95
N GLY A 64 -20.35 12.94 -5.45
CA GLY A 64 -20.94 14.28 -5.24
C GLY A 64 -20.48 15.03 -3.99
N PHE A 65 -19.50 14.50 -3.25
CA PHE A 65 -18.91 15.20 -2.12
C PHE A 65 -17.82 16.19 -2.57
N SER A 66 -17.73 17.32 -1.89
CA SER A 66 -16.53 18.16 -1.91
C SER A 66 -15.53 17.56 -0.94
N VAL A 67 -14.27 17.46 -1.34
CA VAL A 67 -13.24 16.77 -0.54
C VAL A 67 -12.06 17.70 -0.28
N THR A 68 -11.67 17.86 0.99
CA THR A 68 -10.36 18.42 1.33
C THR A 68 -9.41 17.28 1.70
N LEU A 69 -8.35 17.08 0.93
CA LEU A 69 -7.33 16.05 1.16
C LEU A 69 -6.10 16.67 1.84
N LEU A 70 -5.86 16.35 3.11
CA LEU A 70 -4.77 16.87 3.93
C LEU A 70 -3.63 15.84 4.05
N GLY A 71 -2.40 16.25 3.79
CA GLY A 71 -1.21 15.43 4.06
C GLY A 71 0.09 16.06 3.57
N PHE A 72 1.20 15.32 3.65
CA PHE A 72 2.48 15.79 3.11
C PHE A 72 2.49 15.62 1.58
N CYS A 73 2.93 16.65 0.86
CA CYS A 73 3.01 16.64 -0.61
C CYS A 73 4.45 16.35 -1.09
N ASN A 74 5.10 15.35 -0.50
CA ASN A 74 6.50 15.01 -0.82
C ASN A 74 6.62 14.24 -2.14
N SER A 75 5.59 13.45 -2.49
CA SER A 75 5.48 12.75 -3.76
C SER A 75 4.24 13.24 -4.53
N ARG A 76 4.30 13.23 -5.88
CA ARG A 76 3.18 13.64 -6.74
C ARG A 76 1.99 12.67 -6.57
N PRO A 77 0.80 13.15 -6.17
CA PRO A 77 -0.42 12.34 -6.14
C PRO A 77 -0.89 11.94 -7.55
N ARG A 78 -1.87 11.04 -7.64
CA ARG A 78 -2.47 10.62 -8.91
C ARG A 78 -3.03 11.79 -9.72
N GLU A 79 -2.91 11.70 -11.04
CA GLU A 79 -3.38 12.77 -11.93
C GLU A 79 -4.89 13.00 -11.81
N GLU A 80 -5.68 11.93 -11.63
CA GLU A 80 -7.14 12.04 -11.40
C GLU A 80 -7.51 12.91 -10.19
N LEU A 81 -6.68 12.92 -9.13
CA LEU A 81 -6.90 13.80 -7.97
C LEU A 81 -6.62 15.26 -8.32
N LEU A 82 -5.55 15.49 -9.09
CA LEU A 82 -5.09 16.83 -9.48
C LEU A 82 -6.05 17.48 -10.49
N GLN A 83 -6.75 16.67 -11.28
CA GLN A 83 -7.71 17.11 -12.30
C GLN A 83 -9.15 17.29 -11.76
N SER A 84 -9.43 16.89 -10.52
CA SER A 84 -10.78 16.92 -9.97
C SER A 84 -11.12 18.26 -9.33
N ASP A 85 -12.12 18.95 -9.88
CA ASP A 85 -12.61 20.24 -9.35
C ASP A 85 -13.26 20.13 -7.96
N ARG A 86 -13.57 18.91 -7.50
CA ARG A 86 -14.17 18.66 -6.18
C ARG A 86 -13.14 18.34 -5.10
N ILE A 87 -11.87 18.20 -5.45
CA ILE A 87 -10.81 17.79 -4.51
C ILE A 87 -9.82 18.93 -4.32
N GLN A 88 -9.77 19.45 -3.10
CA GLN A 88 -8.76 20.43 -2.70
C GLN A 88 -7.65 19.75 -1.90
N ILE A 89 -6.43 19.74 -2.43
CA ILE A 89 -5.26 19.23 -1.72
C ILE A 89 -4.69 20.33 -0.81
N VAL A 90 -4.47 19.99 0.46
CA VAL A 90 -3.90 20.90 1.47
C VAL A 90 -2.64 20.26 2.04
N SER A 91 -1.50 20.90 1.74
CA SER A 91 -0.21 20.46 2.27
C SER A 91 -0.09 20.73 3.77
N LEU A 92 0.37 19.71 4.49
CA LEU A 92 0.86 19.78 5.87
C LEU A 92 2.37 19.96 5.86
N THR A 93 2.89 20.72 6.83
CA THR A 93 4.33 20.89 6.99
C THR A 93 4.89 19.71 7.79
N GLU A 94 5.88 19.02 7.23
CA GLU A 94 6.67 18.03 7.96
C GLU A 94 7.82 18.72 8.72
N LEU A 95 7.91 18.45 10.02
CA LEU A 95 9.04 18.96 10.81
C LEU A 95 10.29 18.12 10.49
N PRO A 96 11.39 18.72 10.03
CA PRO A 96 12.64 18.00 9.82
C PRO A 96 13.11 17.37 11.14
N ARG A 97 13.76 16.21 11.07
CA ARG A 97 14.35 15.58 12.26
C ARG A 97 15.34 16.57 12.87
N LEU A 98 15.16 16.88 14.16
CA LEU A 98 16.11 17.71 14.89
C LEU A 98 17.46 16.97 14.93
N THR A 99 18.52 17.66 14.52
CA THR A 99 19.87 17.08 14.45
C THR A 99 20.53 16.90 15.82
N VAL A 100 19.98 17.54 16.86
CA VAL A 100 20.56 17.60 18.20
C VAL A 100 19.52 17.26 19.26
N GLY A 101 19.92 16.53 20.30
CA GLY A 101 19.12 16.25 21.51
C GLY A 101 18.70 14.79 21.70
N PRO A 102 18.16 14.43 22.89
CA PRO A 102 17.72 13.06 23.17
C PRO A 102 16.56 12.64 22.25
N HIS A 103 16.59 11.43 21.70
CA HIS A 103 15.57 10.93 20.78
C HIS A 103 14.13 11.07 21.31
N ILE A 104 13.90 10.84 22.61
CA ILE A 104 12.58 10.98 23.24
C ILE A 104 12.05 12.41 23.13
N LEU A 105 12.91 13.40 23.37
CA LEU A 105 12.55 14.81 23.28
C LEU A 105 12.21 15.20 21.84
N GLN A 106 12.98 14.70 20.87
CA GLN A 106 12.73 14.93 19.44
C GLN A 106 11.37 14.37 19.02
N TYR A 107 11.04 13.15 19.45
CA TYR A 107 9.72 12.56 19.23
C TYR A 107 8.61 13.40 19.87
N GLY A 108 8.78 13.82 21.12
CA GLY A 108 7.80 14.67 21.82
C GLY A 108 7.54 15.99 21.10
N VAL A 109 8.61 16.71 20.70
CA VAL A 109 8.50 17.97 19.94
C VAL A 109 7.80 17.74 18.60
N LYS A 110 8.15 16.68 17.87
CA LYS A 110 7.49 16.32 16.60
C LYS A 110 5.99 16.10 16.81
N VAL A 111 5.60 15.33 17.81
CA VAL A 111 4.19 15.03 18.12
C VAL A 111 3.43 16.30 18.48
N VAL A 112 3.98 17.17 19.34
CA VAL A 112 3.34 18.43 19.72
C VAL A 112 3.17 19.36 18.52
N PHE A 113 4.22 19.53 17.71
CA PHE A 113 4.14 20.35 16.49
C PHE A 113 3.08 19.82 15.54
N GLN A 114 3.09 18.51 15.24
CA GLN A 114 2.11 17.88 14.37
C GLN A 114 0.68 18.05 14.92
N ALA A 115 0.49 17.94 16.23
CA ALA A 115 -0.82 18.12 16.85
C ALA A 115 -1.36 19.55 16.67
N VAL A 116 -0.54 20.56 17.00
CA VAL A 116 -0.91 21.98 16.87
C VAL A 116 -1.13 22.35 15.41
N HIS A 117 -0.23 21.93 14.51
CA HIS A 117 -0.30 22.25 13.10
C HIS A 117 -1.53 21.60 12.44
N LEU A 118 -1.81 20.33 12.74
CA LEU A 118 -2.99 19.63 12.23
C LEU A 118 -4.27 20.30 12.74
N LEU A 119 -4.35 20.61 14.04
CA LEU A 119 -5.50 21.29 14.61
C LEU A 119 -5.73 22.66 13.95
N TRP A 120 -4.67 23.45 13.81
CA TRP A 120 -4.73 24.74 13.10
C TRP A 120 -5.30 24.57 11.69
N LYS A 121 -4.76 23.63 10.91
CA LYS A 121 -5.20 23.39 9.53
C LYS A 121 -6.65 22.95 9.47
N LEU A 122 -7.11 22.07 10.37
CA LEU A 122 -8.52 21.66 10.45
C LEU A 122 -9.42 22.86 10.80
N MET A 123 -9.04 23.67 11.79
CA MET A 123 -9.83 24.81 12.24
C MET A 123 -9.85 25.97 11.25
N CYS A 124 -8.84 26.12 10.39
CA CYS A 124 -8.84 27.13 9.32
C CYS A 124 -9.70 26.74 8.11
N ARG A 125 -10.16 25.49 8.00
CA ARG A 125 -10.94 24.99 6.85
C ARG A 125 -12.42 24.95 7.13
N ASP A 126 -13.22 24.92 6.07
CA ASP A 126 -14.67 24.83 6.21
C ASP A 126 -15.06 23.54 6.92
N PRO A 127 -16.03 23.57 7.85
CA PRO A 127 -16.47 22.37 8.55
C PRO A 127 -16.82 21.24 7.57
N ALA A 128 -16.46 20.02 7.93
CA ALA A 128 -16.82 18.82 7.17
C ALA A 128 -17.90 18.03 7.91
N ALA A 129 -18.75 17.33 7.16
CA ALA A 129 -19.66 16.34 7.72
C ALA A 129 -18.87 15.15 8.31
N TYR A 130 -17.85 14.68 7.58
CA TYR A 130 -16.99 13.57 7.97
C TYR A 130 -15.52 13.94 7.90
N ILE A 131 -14.72 13.40 8.82
CA ILE A 131 -13.26 13.44 8.79
C ILE A 131 -12.77 12.00 8.70
N PHE A 132 -12.27 11.59 7.52
CA PHE A 132 -11.63 10.30 7.29
C PHE A 132 -10.16 10.42 7.67
N LEU A 133 -9.71 9.62 8.65
CA LEU A 133 -8.34 9.61 9.12
C LEU A 133 -7.68 8.27 8.81
N GLN A 134 -6.53 8.31 8.16
CA GLN A 134 -5.67 7.14 7.99
C GLN A 134 -5.00 6.76 9.32
N ASN A 135 -5.08 5.49 9.72
CA ASN A 135 -4.22 4.92 10.74
C ASN A 135 -3.41 3.74 10.15
N PRO A 136 -2.07 3.74 10.25
CA PRO A 136 -1.18 4.71 10.91
C PRO A 136 -0.72 5.89 10.02
N PRO A 137 -0.16 6.98 10.61
CA PRO A 137 0.06 7.15 12.06
C PRO A 137 -1.15 7.77 12.77
N GLY A 138 -1.59 7.12 13.85
CA GLY A 138 -2.71 7.59 14.67
C GLY A 138 -2.31 8.60 15.75
N LEU A 139 -1.06 8.59 16.21
CA LEU A 139 -0.54 9.55 17.18
C LEU A 139 0.12 10.73 16.43
N PRO A 140 -0.28 12.01 16.67
CA PRO A 140 -1.38 12.50 17.50
C PRO A 140 -2.73 12.62 16.76
N ALA A 141 -2.78 12.20 15.50
CA ALA A 141 -3.86 12.51 14.58
C ALA A 141 -5.27 12.13 15.07
N ILE A 142 -5.45 10.98 15.73
CA ILE A 142 -6.75 10.50 16.21
C ILE A 142 -7.35 11.49 17.23
N ALA A 143 -6.59 11.83 18.27
CA ALA A 143 -7.06 12.75 19.31
C ALA A 143 -7.35 14.16 18.75
N VAL A 144 -6.50 14.64 17.84
CA VAL A 144 -6.65 15.96 17.22
C VAL A 144 -7.87 16.01 16.31
N CYS A 145 -8.05 15.01 15.45
CA CYS A 145 -9.22 14.94 14.56
C CYS A 145 -10.51 14.77 15.36
N TRP A 146 -10.49 13.97 16.44
CA TRP A 146 -11.64 13.85 17.34
C TRP A 146 -11.98 15.17 18.03
N PHE A 147 -10.97 15.88 18.54
CA PHE A 147 -11.18 17.17 19.19
C PHE A 147 -11.76 18.19 18.20
N ALA A 148 -11.18 18.30 16.99
CA ALA A 148 -11.71 19.15 15.93
C ALA A 148 -13.14 18.75 15.52
N ALA A 149 -13.43 17.45 15.46
CA ALA A 149 -14.77 16.94 15.17
C ALA A 149 -15.79 17.37 16.23
N CYS A 150 -15.45 17.29 17.52
CA CYS A 150 -16.30 17.76 18.61
C CYS A 150 -16.60 19.27 18.55
N LEU A 151 -15.60 20.07 18.18
CA LEU A 151 -15.78 21.52 18.00
C LEU A 151 -16.71 21.83 16.82
N CYS A 152 -16.47 21.19 15.67
CA CYS A 152 -17.15 21.50 14.41
C CYS A 152 -18.49 20.76 14.21
N GLY A 153 -18.81 19.76 15.04
CA GLY A 153 -19.98 18.88 14.82
C GLY A 153 -19.75 17.79 13.76
N SER A 154 -18.50 17.54 13.39
CA SER A 154 -18.13 16.52 12.39
C SER A 154 -18.15 15.11 12.99
N LYS A 155 -18.31 14.10 12.15
CA LYS A 155 -18.13 12.69 12.52
C LYS A 155 -16.74 12.22 12.13
N LEU A 156 -16.00 11.65 13.09
CA LEU A 156 -14.68 11.06 12.84
C LEU A 156 -14.81 9.62 12.33
N VAL A 157 -14.21 9.34 11.18
CA VAL A 157 -14.05 8.01 10.59
C VAL A 157 -12.57 7.65 10.65
N ILE A 158 -12.20 6.56 11.33
CA ILE A 158 -10.82 6.05 11.32
C ILE A 158 -10.75 4.88 10.35
N ASP A 159 -9.81 4.92 9.41
CA ASP A 159 -9.51 3.81 8.50
C ASP A 159 -8.22 3.11 8.95
N TRP A 160 -8.37 1.94 9.56
CA TRP A 160 -7.33 1.13 10.17
C TRP A 160 -6.66 0.25 9.10
N HIS A 161 -5.44 0.60 8.74
CA HIS A 161 -4.61 -0.13 7.78
C HIS A 161 -3.63 -1.05 8.48
N ASN A 162 -3.13 -0.63 9.64
CA ASN A 162 -2.27 -1.39 10.54
C ASN A 162 -2.33 -0.72 11.93
N TYR A 163 -1.60 -1.27 12.90
CA TYR A 163 -1.39 -0.61 14.19
C TYR A 163 -0.08 0.19 14.19
N GLY A 164 -0.15 1.46 14.57
CA GLY A 164 1.04 2.31 14.65
C GLY A 164 2.08 1.77 15.64
N TYR A 165 1.63 1.21 16.75
CA TYR A 165 2.53 0.60 17.73
C TYR A 165 3.26 -0.64 17.20
N SER A 166 2.64 -1.47 16.34
CA SER A 166 3.30 -2.67 15.81
C SER A 166 4.40 -2.29 14.83
N ILE A 167 4.15 -1.30 13.96
CA ILE A 167 5.17 -0.72 13.07
C ILE A 167 6.33 -0.13 13.88
N MET A 168 6.03 0.63 14.94
CA MET A 168 7.08 1.17 15.82
C MET A 168 7.85 0.05 16.56
N GLY A 169 7.19 -1.08 16.81
CA GLY A 169 7.77 -2.28 17.38
C GLY A 169 8.80 -2.97 16.50
N LEU A 170 8.75 -2.81 15.17
CA LEU A 170 9.79 -3.31 14.27
C LEU A 170 11.14 -2.63 14.55
N VAL A 171 11.12 -1.31 14.78
CA VAL A 171 12.34 -0.52 15.00
C VAL A 171 12.84 -0.59 16.45
N HIS A 172 11.93 -0.51 17.42
CA HIS A 172 12.28 -0.38 18.85
C HIS A 172 12.13 -1.67 19.65
N GLY A 173 11.50 -2.71 19.09
CA GLY A 173 11.10 -3.92 19.78
C GLY A 173 9.72 -3.79 20.47
N PRO A 174 8.93 -4.88 20.53
CA PRO A 174 7.56 -4.85 21.06
C PRO A 174 7.47 -4.52 22.56
N GLY A 175 8.51 -4.82 23.33
CA GLY A 175 8.58 -4.54 24.77
C GLY A 175 8.99 -3.11 25.12
N HIS A 176 9.33 -2.27 24.14
CA HIS A 176 9.82 -0.92 24.41
C HIS A 176 8.74 -0.02 25.02
N ARG A 177 9.08 0.78 26.04
CA ARG A 177 8.11 1.62 26.78
C ARG A 177 7.32 2.58 25.88
N LEU A 178 7.96 3.15 24.85
CA LEU A 178 7.27 3.99 23.87
C LEU A 178 6.23 3.20 23.05
N VAL A 179 6.53 1.95 22.70
CA VAL A 179 5.62 1.07 21.94
C VAL A 179 4.39 0.73 22.78
N LEU A 180 4.59 0.41 24.06
CA LEU A 180 3.49 0.18 24.99
C LEU A 180 2.62 1.43 25.19
N LEU A 181 3.25 2.63 25.27
CA LEU A 181 2.53 3.89 25.37
C LEU A 181 1.71 4.19 24.10
N ALA A 182 2.30 3.98 22.92
CA ALA A 182 1.60 4.14 21.64
C ALA A 182 0.43 3.16 21.53
N LYS A 183 0.61 1.90 21.93
CA LYS A 183 -0.47 0.90 21.97
C LYS A 183 -1.62 1.34 22.88
N TRP A 184 -1.31 1.81 24.08
CA TRP A 184 -2.31 2.35 25.01
C TRP A 184 -3.05 3.56 24.42
N TYR A 185 -2.31 4.48 23.78
CA TYR A 185 -2.89 5.66 23.13
C TYR A 185 -3.83 5.27 21.99
N GLU A 186 -3.40 4.42 21.06
CA GLU A 186 -4.23 4.00 19.93
C GLU A 186 -5.48 3.27 20.42
N LYS A 187 -5.36 2.42 21.45
CA LYS A 187 -6.50 1.71 22.06
C LYS A 187 -7.49 2.66 22.72
N LEU A 188 -7.01 3.68 23.44
CA LEU A 188 -7.87 4.63 24.13
C LEU A 188 -8.53 5.60 23.13
N CYS A 189 -7.73 6.25 22.29
CA CYS A 189 -8.21 7.27 21.37
C CYS A 189 -8.98 6.68 20.19
N GLY A 190 -8.68 5.45 19.77
CA GLY A 190 -9.42 4.76 18.72
C GLY A 190 -10.91 4.56 19.03
N ARG A 191 -11.27 4.47 20.31
CA ARG A 191 -12.67 4.36 20.77
C ARG A 191 -13.48 5.66 20.63
N LEU A 192 -12.81 6.78 20.36
CA LEU A 192 -13.45 8.09 20.27
C LEU A 192 -14.07 8.35 18.89
N SER A 193 -13.78 7.52 17.89
CA SER A 193 -14.34 7.66 16.54
C SER A 193 -15.82 7.29 16.48
N HIS A 194 -16.50 7.86 15.48
CA HIS A 194 -17.91 7.58 15.21
C HIS A 194 -18.07 6.34 14.34
N LEU A 195 -17.14 6.15 13.42
CA LEU A 195 -17.08 5.01 12.50
C LEU A 195 -15.63 4.53 12.40
N ASN A 196 -15.46 3.21 12.27
CA ASN A 196 -14.16 2.61 12.03
C ASN A 196 -14.26 1.71 10.79
N LEU A 197 -13.30 1.85 9.89
CA LEU A 197 -13.09 0.99 8.74
C LEU A 197 -11.80 0.21 8.96
N CYS A 198 -11.71 -1.03 8.50
CA CYS A 198 -10.48 -1.83 8.63
C CYS A 198 -10.21 -2.67 7.39
N VAL A 199 -8.95 -3.00 7.15
CA VAL A 199 -8.50 -3.70 5.93
C VAL A 199 -8.90 -5.18 5.85
N THR A 200 -9.18 -5.83 6.98
CA THR A 200 -9.44 -7.28 7.08
C THR A 200 -10.51 -7.61 8.10
N ASN A 201 -11.10 -8.81 7.98
CA ASN A 201 -11.99 -9.35 9.01
C ASN A 201 -11.22 -9.73 10.27
N ALA A 202 -10.00 -10.23 10.16
CA ALA A 202 -9.14 -10.48 11.30
C ALA A 202 -8.90 -9.21 12.13
N MET A 203 -8.64 -8.07 11.46
CA MET A 203 -8.50 -6.78 12.15
C MET A 203 -9.82 -6.31 12.75
N ARG A 204 -10.95 -6.52 12.07
CA ARG A 204 -12.28 -6.21 12.61
C ARG A 204 -12.53 -6.95 13.93
N GLU A 205 -12.20 -8.23 13.97
CA GLU A 205 -12.37 -9.10 15.14
C GLU A 205 -11.41 -8.69 16.26
N ASP A 206 -10.13 -8.44 15.96
CA ASP A 206 -9.17 -7.93 16.95
C ASP A 206 -9.59 -6.57 17.54
N LEU A 207 -10.05 -5.64 16.70
CA LEU A 207 -10.57 -4.34 17.14
C LEU A 207 -11.80 -4.53 18.06
N ALA A 208 -12.71 -5.44 17.71
CA ALA A 208 -13.90 -5.70 18.52
C ALA A 208 -13.55 -6.33 19.88
N GLU A 209 -12.77 -7.40 19.88
CA GLU A 209 -12.47 -8.21 21.07
C GLU A 209 -11.41 -7.55 21.97
N ASN A 210 -10.30 -7.10 21.40
CA ASN A 210 -9.18 -6.59 22.16
C ASN A 210 -9.30 -5.08 22.43
N TRP A 211 -10.00 -4.33 21.58
CA TRP A 211 -10.10 -2.87 21.68
C TRP A 211 -11.51 -2.39 22.00
N GLY A 212 -12.56 -3.21 21.87
CA GLY A 212 -13.94 -2.75 22.03
C GLY A 212 -14.35 -1.73 20.96
N ILE A 213 -13.73 -1.79 19.79
CA ILE A 213 -13.98 -0.91 18.65
C ILE A 213 -14.76 -1.70 17.61
N LYS A 214 -15.97 -1.24 17.27
CA LYS A 214 -16.74 -1.81 16.17
C LYS A 214 -16.26 -1.21 14.86
N ALA A 215 -15.82 -2.06 13.92
CA ALA A 215 -15.34 -1.66 12.62
C ALA A 215 -16.09 -2.37 11.48
N VAL A 216 -16.06 -1.77 10.29
CA VAL A 216 -16.55 -2.35 9.05
C VAL A 216 -15.36 -2.70 8.17
N THR A 217 -15.30 -3.93 7.70
CA THR A 217 -14.23 -4.38 6.80
C THR A 217 -14.40 -3.75 5.42
N VAL A 218 -13.36 -3.05 4.97
CA VAL A 218 -13.21 -2.51 3.63
C VAL A 218 -11.91 -3.05 3.06
N TYR A 219 -12.01 -4.12 2.29
CA TYR A 219 -10.86 -4.75 1.63
C TYR A 219 -10.23 -3.81 0.61
N ASP A 220 -8.91 -3.83 0.52
CA ASP A 220 -8.22 -3.27 -0.64
C ASP A 220 -8.57 -4.07 -1.90
N LYS A 221 -8.77 -3.34 -2.99
CA LYS A 221 -9.13 -3.88 -4.30
C LYS A 221 -8.27 -3.23 -5.38
N PRO A 222 -7.95 -3.97 -6.46
CA PRO A 222 -7.07 -3.44 -7.49
C PRO A 222 -7.74 -2.28 -8.22
N ALA A 223 -6.93 -1.29 -8.62
CA ALA A 223 -7.37 -0.29 -9.58
C ALA A 223 -7.72 -0.93 -10.93
N SER A 224 -8.51 -0.23 -11.74
CA SER A 224 -8.94 -0.69 -13.07
C SER A 224 -7.81 -0.88 -14.07
N PHE A 225 -6.66 -0.21 -13.89
CA PHE A 225 -5.50 -0.33 -14.78
C PHE A 225 -4.63 -1.55 -14.47
N PHE A 226 -4.81 -2.23 -13.33
CA PHE A 226 -4.22 -3.55 -13.11
C PHE A 226 -5.11 -4.56 -13.82
N LYS A 227 -4.58 -5.11 -14.91
CA LYS A 227 -5.20 -6.08 -15.81
C LYS A 227 -4.11 -6.88 -16.51
N GLU A 228 -4.48 -8.03 -17.07
CA GLU A 228 -3.57 -8.78 -17.93
C GLU A 228 -3.09 -7.93 -19.09
N THR A 229 -1.79 -8.02 -19.40
CA THR A 229 -1.18 -7.20 -20.44
C THR A 229 -1.35 -7.91 -21.79
N PRO A 230 -2.01 -7.29 -22.77
CA PRO A 230 -2.06 -7.79 -24.14
C PRO A 230 -0.66 -8.06 -24.71
N LEU A 231 -0.50 -9.13 -25.49
CA LEU A 231 0.81 -9.64 -25.92
C LEU A 231 1.64 -8.62 -26.71
N ASP A 232 0.99 -7.77 -27.50
CA ASP A 232 1.60 -6.66 -28.21
C ASP A 232 2.21 -5.62 -27.26
N LEU A 233 1.50 -5.28 -26.18
CA LEU A 233 2.01 -4.40 -25.13
C LEU A 233 3.11 -5.06 -24.29
N GLN A 234 3.03 -6.38 -24.07
CA GLN A 234 4.12 -7.13 -23.43
C GLN A 234 5.40 -7.01 -24.25
N HIS A 235 5.32 -7.23 -25.57
CA HIS A 235 6.47 -7.13 -26.46
C HIS A 235 7.07 -5.73 -26.47
N GLN A 236 6.24 -4.68 -26.58
CA GLN A 236 6.71 -3.28 -26.50
C GLN A 236 7.43 -3.00 -25.18
N LEU A 237 6.88 -3.46 -24.05
CA LEU A 237 7.51 -3.32 -22.74
C LEU A 237 8.85 -4.05 -22.69
N PHE A 238 8.91 -5.31 -23.13
CA PHE A 238 10.14 -6.09 -23.11
C PHE A 238 11.22 -5.49 -24.01
N MET A 239 10.86 -4.97 -25.18
CA MET A 239 11.81 -4.25 -26.06
C MET A 239 12.27 -2.92 -25.45
N LYS A 240 11.40 -2.18 -24.76
CA LYS A 240 11.79 -0.99 -24.00
C LYS A 240 12.81 -1.35 -22.91
N LEU A 241 12.53 -2.39 -22.12
CA LEU A 241 13.38 -2.83 -21.01
C LEU A 241 14.69 -3.45 -21.49
N SER A 242 14.71 -4.15 -22.63
CA SER A 242 15.91 -4.82 -23.17
C SER A 242 17.03 -3.84 -23.54
N ARG A 243 16.68 -2.60 -23.87
CA ARG A 243 17.66 -1.52 -24.12
C ARG A 243 18.51 -1.24 -22.88
N ILE A 244 17.91 -1.34 -21.70
CA ILE A 244 18.53 -0.97 -20.41
C ILE A 244 19.03 -2.22 -19.66
N TYR A 245 18.26 -3.30 -19.68
CA TYR A 245 18.48 -4.49 -18.86
C TYR A 245 18.72 -5.70 -19.77
N SER A 246 19.94 -6.26 -19.72
CA SER A 246 20.35 -7.39 -20.56
C SER A 246 19.47 -8.63 -20.42
N VAL A 247 18.86 -8.83 -19.25
CA VAL A 247 17.97 -9.98 -18.97
C VAL A 247 16.71 -10.04 -19.86
N PHE A 248 16.33 -8.91 -20.47
CA PHE A 248 15.19 -8.83 -21.40
C PHE A 248 15.63 -8.94 -22.88
N ARG A 249 16.94 -8.99 -23.17
CA ARG A 249 17.45 -9.16 -24.53
C ARG A 249 17.31 -10.61 -24.97
N ALA A 250 17.08 -10.83 -26.26
CA ALA A 250 17.11 -12.18 -26.84
C ALA A 250 18.48 -12.84 -26.59
N ARG A 251 18.48 -14.13 -26.24
CA ARG A 251 19.72 -14.91 -26.02
C ARG A 251 20.45 -15.23 -27.33
N SER A 252 19.71 -15.27 -28.44
CA SER A 252 20.22 -15.49 -29.78
C SER A 252 19.71 -14.39 -30.72
N GLU A 253 20.59 -13.95 -31.62
CA GLU A 253 20.20 -13.08 -32.73
C GLU A 253 19.12 -13.77 -33.57
N PRO A 254 18.13 -13.02 -34.07
CA PRO A 254 17.14 -13.57 -34.99
C PRO A 254 17.84 -14.22 -36.18
N SER A 255 17.40 -15.43 -36.54
CA SER A 255 17.87 -16.11 -37.75
C SER A 255 17.42 -15.38 -39.01
N ASP A 256 16.38 -14.55 -38.88
CA ASP A 256 15.73 -13.79 -39.94
C ASP A 256 15.81 -12.30 -39.61
N LEU A 257 16.28 -11.48 -40.55
CA LEU A 257 16.53 -10.05 -40.33
C LEU A 257 15.23 -9.25 -40.08
N ASP A 258 14.08 -9.83 -40.44
CA ASP A 258 12.75 -9.23 -40.30
C ASP A 258 12.05 -9.57 -38.97
N MET A 259 12.75 -10.18 -38.00
CA MET A 259 12.17 -10.58 -36.72
C MET A 259 12.71 -9.75 -35.55
N GLU A 260 11.84 -9.02 -34.85
CA GLU A 260 12.18 -8.31 -33.61
C GLU A 260 12.00 -9.26 -32.41
N ARG A 261 13.05 -9.46 -31.61
CA ARG A 261 13.05 -10.45 -30.51
C ARG A 261 13.45 -9.84 -29.16
N SER A 262 12.70 -10.20 -28.13
CA SER A 262 13.07 -10.05 -26.73
C SER A 262 13.41 -11.42 -26.12
N ALA A 263 13.74 -11.46 -24.82
CA ALA A 263 13.89 -12.72 -24.10
C ALA A 263 12.60 -13.58 -24.08
N PHE A 264 11.42 -12.95 -24.22
CA PHE A 264 10.12 -13.60 -23.97
C PHE A 264 9.20 -13.69 -25.18
N THR A 265 9.34 -12.77 -26.15
CA THR A 265 8.41 -12.61 -27.27
C THR A 265 9.17 -12.30 -28.55
N GLU A 266 8.57 -12.66 -29.67
CA GLU A 266 9.03 -12.29 -31.00
C GLU A 266 7.90 -11.63 -31.80
N ARG A 267 8.28 -10.72 -32.69
CA ARG A 267 7.38 -10.02 -33.59
C ARG A 267 7.91 -10.12 -35.02
N ASP A 268 7.05 -10.58 -35.89
CA ASP A 268 7.29 -10.58 -37.34
C ASP A 268 7.06 -9.18 -37.90
N ALA A 269 8.08 -8.59 -38.54
CA ALA A 269 8.01 -7.24 -39.09
C ALA A 269 7.05 -7.12 -40.28
N GLN A 270 6.80 -8.20 -41.02
CA GLN A 270 5.93 -8.22 -42.19
C GLN A 270 4.46 -8.37 -41.79
N SER A 271 4.16 -9.33 -40.90
CA SER A 271 2.78 -9.60 -40.46
C SER A 271 2.35 -8.77 -39.24
N ALA A 272 3.30 -8.15 -38.54
CA ALA A 272 3.13 -7.48 -37.25
C ALA A 272 2.57 -8.36 -36.12
N VAL A 273 2.50 -9.69 -36.34
CA VAL A 273 2.01 -10.66 -35.35
C VAL A 273 3.07 -10.86 -34.27
N VAL A 274 2.62 -10.84 -33.01
CA VAL A 274 3.46 -11.09 -31.84
C VAL A 274 3.13 -12.46 -31.28
N THR A 275 4.16 -13.26 -31.00
CA THR A 275 4.04 -14.58 -30.37
C THR A 275 4.99 -14.70 -29.18
N HIS A 276 4.69 -15.62 -28.26
CA HIS A 276 5.65 -16.00 -27.23
C HIS A 276 6.81 -16.77 -27.87
N LEU A 277 8.03 -16.45 -27.45
CA LEU A 277 9.22 -17.15 -27.93
C LEU A 277 9.22 -18.60 -27.40
N HIS A 278 9.45 -19.57 -28.29
CA HIS A 278 9.54 -20.97 -27.91
C HIS A 278 10.72 -21.20 -26.95
N GLY A 279 10.48 -21.87 -25.83
CA GLY A 279 11.51 -22.11 -24.80
C GLY A 279 11.94 -20.85 -24.04
N ARG A 280 11.13 -19.78 -24.04
CA ARG A 280 11.39 -18.57 -23.24
C ARG A 280 11.57 -18.91 -21.75
N PRO A 281 12.38 -18.14 -21.01
CA PRO A 281 12.41 -18.26 -19.56
C PRO A 281 11.06 -17.89 -18.94
N ALA A 282 10.78 -18.45 -17.76
CA ALA A 282 9.67 -18.03 -16.92
C ALA A 282 9.99 -16.66 -16.28
N LEU A 283 9.01 -15.76 -16.27
CA LEU A 283 9.12 -14.43 -15.69
C LEU A 283 8.52 -14.39 -14.28
N LEU A 284 9.40 -14.36 -13.28
CA LEU A 284 9.05 -14.21 -11.88
C LEU A 284 9.12 -12.73 -11.49
N VAL A 285 8.11 -12.20 -10.81
CA VAL A 285 8.13 -10.81 -10.32
C VAL A 285 7.92 -10.76 -8.82
N SER A 286 8.76 -9.99 -8.12
CA SER A 286 8.52 -9.58 -6.75
C SER A 286 8.52 -8.06 -6.67
N SER A 287 7.45 -7.51 -6.09
CA SER A 287 7.34 -6.08 -5.84
C SER A 287 7.65 -5.81 -4.37
N THR A 288 8.45 -4.80 -4.08
CA THR A 288 9.03 -4.61 -2.74
C THR A 288 9.19 -3.16 -2.35
N SER A 289 9.11 -2.91 -1.05
CA SER A 289 9.46 -1.64 -0.41
C SER A 289 10.89 -1.67 0.15
N TRP A 290 11.61 -2.79 0.02
CA TRP A 290 12.95 -3.03 0.55
C TRP A 290 13.07 -2.66 2.04
N THR A 291 12.07 -3.07 2.81
CA THR A 291 11.97 -2.85 4.27
C THR A 291 12.13 -4.18 5.03
N GLU A 292 12.28 -4.09 6.35
CA GLU A 292 12.63 -5.22 7.23
C GLU A 292 11.53 -6.30 7.30
N ASP A 293 10.29 -5.95 6.96
CA ASP A 293 9.13 -6.84 6.84
C ASP A 293 9.14 -7.71 5.58
N GLU A 294 10.13 -7.56 4.71
CA GLU A 294 10.33 -8.32 3.47
C GLU A 294 11.72 -8.97 3.45
N ASP A 295 11.82 -10.21 3.95
CA ASP A 295 13.09 -10.95 3.98
C ASP A 295 13.39 -11.60 2.62
N PHE A 296 14.18 -10.90 1.79
CA PHE A 296 14.61 -11.40 0.49
C PHE A 296 15.63 -12.53 0.55
N SER A 297 16.25 -12.80 1.71
CA SER A 297 17.13 -13.96 1.85
C SER A 297 16.38 -15.26 1.58
N VAL A 298 15.09 -15.32 1.92
CA VAL A 298 14.19 -16.45 1.65
C VAL A 298 14.05 -16.70 0.15
N LEU A 299 13.78 -15.66 -0.65
CA LEU A 299 13.69 -15.79 -2.11
C LEU A 299 15.03 -16.18 -2.72
N LEU A 300 16.13 -15.55 -2.30
CA LEU A 300 17.45 -15.86 -2.85
C LEU A 300 17.86 -17.32 -2.55
N ALA A 301 17.61 -17.82 -1.35
CA ALA A 301 17.87 -19.21 -0.99
C ALA A 301 16.95 -20.19 -1.74
N ALA A 302 15.70 -19.81 -2.00
CA ALA A 302 14.79 -20.61 -2.81
C ALA A 302 15.25 -20.69 -4.28
N LEU A 303 15.77 -19.59 -4.84
CA LEU A 303 16.34 -19.57 -6.19
C LEU A 303 17.61 -20.42 -6.27
N GLU A 304 18.47 -20.43 -5.25
CA GLU A 304 19.63 -21.35 -5.20
C GLU A 304 19.22 -22.81 -5.21
N LYS A 305 18.18 -23.18 -4.47
CA LYS A 305 17.62 -24.54 -4.50
C LYS A 305 17.01 -24.87 -5.86
N PHE A 306 16.30 -23.92 -6.48
CA PHE A 306 15.73 -24.10 -7.81
C PHE A 306 16.81 -24.29 -8.88
N GLU A 307 17.90 -23.53 -8.81
CA GLU A 307 19.08 -23.70 -9.68
C GLU A 307 19.72 -25.09 -9.49
N GLN A 308 19.84 -25.57 -8.24
CA GLN A 308 20.34 -26.92 -7.97
C GLN A 308 19.47 -28.01 -8.62
N LEU A 309 18.13 -27.90 -8.54
CA LEU A 309 17.22 -28.84 -9.19
C LEU A 309 17.45 -28.90 -10.70
N ILE A 310 17.67 -27.76 -11.36
CA ILE A 310 18.01 -27.72 -12.80
C ILE A 310 19.33 -28.44 -13.06
N ASN A 311 20.36 -28.17 -12.25
CA ASN A 311 21.68 -28.79 -12.39
C ASN A 311 21.67 -30.31 -12.12
N ASP A 312 20.76 -30.77 -11.26
CA ASP A 312 20.54 -32.18 -10.94
C ASP A 312 19.76 -32.93 -12.04
N GLY A 313 19.32 -32.22 -13.10
CA GLY A 313 18.71 -32.80 -14.30
C GLY A 313 17.19 -32.71 -14.37
N GLU A 314 16.55 -31.97 -13.47
CA GLU A 314 15.10 -31.71 -13.55
C GLU A 314 14.76 -30.88 -14.79
N SER A 315 13.66 -31.24 -15.48
CA SER A 315 13.19 -30.52 -16.67
C SER A 315 12.45 -29.24 -16.26
N LEU A 316 13.21 -28.20 -15.93
CA LEU A 316 12.69 -26.91 -15.48
C LEU A 316 13.16 -25.77 -16.42
N PRO A 317 12.34 -24.73 -16.64
CA PRO A 317 12.73 -23.61 -17.50
C PRO A 317 13.81 -22.74 -16.85
N SER A 318 14.59 -22.05 -17.69
CA SER A 318 15.35 -20.87 -17.22
C SER A 318 14.42 -19.84 -16.60
N LEU A 319 14.93 -19.00 -15.69
CA LEU A 319 14.10 -18.05 -14.95
C LEU A 319 14.68 -16.64 -15.03
N VAL A 320 13.81 -15.65 -15.25
CA VAL A 320 14.13 -14.23 -15.07
C VAL A 320 13.33 -13.73 -13.88
N CYS A 321 14.04 -13.36 -12.81
CA CYS A 321 13.47 -12.84 -11.58
C CYS A 321 13.61 -11.32 -11.53
N VAL A 322 12.50 -10.61 -11.65
CA VAL A 322 12.45 -9.16 -11.54
C VAL A 322 12.06 -8.76 -10.12
N ILE A 323 12.91 -8.03 -9.42
CA ILE A 323 12.61 -7.48 -8.09
C ILE A 323 12.53 -5.96 -8.19
N THR A 324 11.31 -5.41 -8.24
CA THR A 324 11.09 -3.97 -8.43
C THR A 324 10.67 -3.28 -7.14
N GLY A 325 11.16 -2.06 -6.92
CA GLY A 325 10.88 -1.35 -5.68
C GLY A 325 11.93 -0.31 -5.30
N LYS A 326 11.61 0.44 -4.24
CA LYS A 326 12.51 1.41 -3.61
C LYS A 326 12.44 1.32 -2.08
N GLY A 327 13.60 1.25 -1.45
CA GLY A 327 13.71 1.41 -0.01
C GLY A 327 15.11 1.11 0.50
N PRO A 328 15.29 1.15 1.84
CA PRO A 328 16.59 1.23 2.48
C PRO A 328 17.46 -0.03 2.32
N LEU A 329 16.86 -1.20 2.13
CA LEU A 329 17.61 -2.46 2.00
C LEU A 329 17.96 -2.83 0.54
N LYS A 330 17.64 -1.98 -0.44
CA LYS A 330 17.85 -2.29 -1.86
C LYS A 330 19.32 -2.57 -2.16
N GLU A 331 20.21 -1.69 -1.71
CA GLU A 331 21.65 -1.81 -1.96
C GLU A 331 22.24 -3.06 -1.31
N TYR A 332 21.80 -3.37 -0.08
CA TYR A 332 22.19 -4.57 0.66
C TYR A 332 21.86 -5.85 -0.12
N TYR A 333 20.60 -6.01 -0.53
CA TYR A 333 20.19 -7.19 -1.29
C TYR A 333 20.77 -7.21 -2.71
N SER A 334 20.96 -6.05 -3.34
CA SER A 334 21.63 -5.97 -4.64
C SER A 334 23.06 -6.52 -4.56
N HIS A 335 23.79 -6.24 -3.47
CA HIS A 335 25.11 -6.82 -3.24
C HIS A 335 25.05 -8.35 -3.09
N LEU A 336 24.09 -8.87 -2.33
CA LEU A 336 23.90 -10.32 -2.17
C LEU A 336 23.55 -10.99 -3.51
N ILE A 337 22.69 -10.37 -4.32
CA ILE A 337 22.32 -10.87 -5.66
C ILE A 337 23.56 -10.95 -6.56
N CYS A 338 24.42 -9.93 -6.58
CA CYS A 338 25.64 -9.92 -7.38
C CYS A 338 26.65 -11.00 -6.98
N GLN A 339 26.57 -11.51 -5.75
CA GLN A 339 27.42 -12.61 -5.28
C GLN A 339 26.92 -14.00 -5.71
N LYS A 340 25.64 -14.11 -6.12
CA LYS A 340 25.06 -15.38 -6.58
C LYS A 340 25.61 -15.76 -7.95
N ARG A 341 25.89 -17.05 -8.15
CA ARG A 341 26.41 -17.62 -9.40
C ARG A 341 25.38 -18.52 -10.04
N PHE A 342 24.35 -17.91 -10.62
CA PHE A 342 23.31 -18.62 -11.36
C PHE A 342 23.73 -18.82 -12.82
N GLN A 343 23.44 -20.00 -13.36
CA GLN A 343 23.62 -20.33 -14.79
C GLN A 343 22.28 -20.23 -15.53
N HIS A 344 21.20 -20.69 -14.90
CA HIS A 344 19.86 -20.75 -15.50
C HIS A 344 18.93 -19.62 -15.03
N ILE A 345 19.24 -19.01 -13.89
CA ILE A 345 18.47 -17.89 -13.32
C ILE A 345 19.16 -16.56 -13.58
N GLN A 346 18.40 -15.53 -13.95
CA GLN A 346 18.87 -14.16 -14.03
C GLN A 346 18.01 -13.27 -13.13
N VAL A 347 18.64 -12.52 -12.23
CA VAL A 347 17.94 -11.60 -11.33
C VAL A 347 18.21 -10.17 -11.75
N CYS A 348 17.17 -9.34 -11.84
CA CYS A 348 17.31 -7.91 -12.11
C CYS A 348 16.44 -7.07 -11.19
N THR A 349 16.91 -5.86 -10.86
CA THR A 349 16.22 -4.94 -9.95
C THR A 349 15.88 -3.61 -10.64
N PRO A 350 14.99 -3.62 -11.65
CA PRO A 350 14.77 -2.46 -12.49
C PRO A 350 14.04 -1.34 -11.75
N TRP A 351 14.30 -0.11 -12.19
CA TRP A 351 13.43 1.01 -11.90
C TRP A 351 12.34 1.05 -12.97
N LEU A 352 11.09 0.96 -12.55
CA LEU A 352 9.94 1.00 -13.45
C LEU A 352 9.23 2.34 -13.33
N GLU A 353 8.80 2.88 -14.47
CA GLU A 353 7.85 4.00 -14.48
C GLU A 353 6.49 3.52 -13.92
N ALA A 354 5.71 4.45 -13.37
CA ALA A 354 4.41 4.11 -12.78
C ALA A 354 3.46 3.41 -13.77
N GLN A 355 3.58 3.71 -15.07
CA GLN A 355 2.80 3.09 -16.15
C GLN A 355 3.33 1.71 -16.57
N ASP A 356 4.64 1.46 -16.42
CA ASP A 356 5.26 0.20 -16.82
C ASP A 356 5.03 -0.89 -15.76
N TYR A 357 4.84 -0.51 -14.51
CA TYR A 357 4.65 -1.45 -13.40
C TYR A 357 3.41 -2.36 -13.59
N PRO A 358 2.19 -1.85 -13.85
CA PRO A 358 1.04 -2.70 -14.15
C PRO A 358 1.27 -3.58 -15.39
N LEU A 359 1.93 -3.04 -16.43
CA LEU A 359 2.23 -3.79 -17.64
C LEU A 359 3.16 -4.97 -17.36
N LEU A 360 4.19 -4.78 -16.53
CA LEU A 360 5.09 -5.86 -16.13
C LEU A 360 4.35 -6.92 -15.32
N LEU A 361 3.53 -6.52 -14.33
CA LEU A 361 2.73 -7.47 -13.55
C LEU A 361 1.81 -8.30 -14.44
N GLY A 362 1.12 -7.67 -15.39
CA GLY A 362 0.25 -8.37 -16.35
C GLY A 362 0.99 -9.17 -17.43
N SER A 363 2.32 -9.06 -17.51
CA SER A 363 3.17 -9.86 -18.41
C SER A 363 3.88 -11.01 -17.70
N ALA A 364 3.88 -11.01 -16.36
CA ALA A 364 4.61 -12.00 -15.56
C ALA A 364 3.88 -13.34 -15.50
N ASP A 365 4.65 -14.40 -15.23
CA ASP A 365 4.13 -15.75 -15.10
C ASP A 365 3.73 -16.05 -13.66
N LEU A 366 4.56 -15.65 -12.68
CA LEU A 366 4.35 -15.86 -11.26
C LEU A 366 4.79 -14.65 -10.43
N GLY A 367 3.99 -14.27 -9.44
CA GLY A 367 4.34 -13.30 -8.42
C GLY A 367 4.93 -13.95 -7.16
N VAL A 368 5.88 -13.29 -6.49
CA VAL A 368 6.33 -13.67 -5.14
C VAL A 368 6.15 -12.51 -4.18
N CYS A 369 5.42 -12.76 -3.10
CA CYS A 369 5.22 -11.79 -2.02
C CYS A 369 5.88 -12.27 -0.73
N LEU A 370 6.86 -11.49 -0.27
CA LEU A 370 7.60 -11.74 0.98
C LEU A 370 7.13 -10.84 2.14
N HIS A 371 6.15 -9.97 1.89
CA HIS A 371 5.67 -9.05 2.90
C HIS A 371 4.93 -9.79 4.02
N ARG A 372 5.38 -9.57 5.25
CA ARG A 372 4.68 -10.00 6.47
C ARG A 372 4.08 -8.80 7.18
N SER A 373 2.81 -8.91 7.54
CA SER A 373 2.12 -7.93 8.37
C SER A 373 2.82 -7.78 9.73
N SER A 374 3.15 -6.54 10.12
CA SER A 374 3.73 -6.24 11.44
C SER A 374 2.80 -6.59 12.62
N SER A 375 1.48 -6.52 12.40
CA SER A 375 0.45 -6.88 13.37
C SER A 375 -0.08 -8.30 13.17
N GLY A 376 0.18 -8.92 12.03
CA GLY A 376 -0.49 -10.13 11.55
C GLY A 376 -1.90 -9.89 10.99
N LEU A 377 -2.35 -8.63 10.87
CA LEU A 377 -3.74 -8.26 10.61
C LEU A 377 -3.95 -7.44 9.32
N ASP A 378 -2.90 -7.03 8.61
CA ASP A 378 -3.01 -6.32 7.33
C ASP A 378 -2.58 -7.16 6.13
N LEU A 379 -3.14 -6.85 4.95
CA LEU A 379 -2.91 -7.62 3.73
C LEU A 379 -1.94 -6.91 2.79
N PRO A 380 -1.08 -7.64 2.06
CA PRO A 380 -0.15 -7.06 1.11
C PRO A 380 -0.90 -6.48 -0.09
N MET A 381 -0.97 -5.15 -0.18
CA MET A 381 -1.55 -4.45 -1.35
C MET A 381 -0.88 -4.87 -2.67
N LYS A 382 0.40 -5.26 -2.64
CA LYS A 382 1.13 -5.76 -3.82
C LYS A 382 0.49 -7.03 -4.40
N VAL A 383 -0.02 -7.92 -3.54
CA VAL A 383 -0.74 -9.12 -4.02
C VAL A 383 -2.09 -8.74 -4.63
N VAL A 384 -2.76 -7.72 -4.08
CA VAL A 384 -3.99 -7.17 -4.67
C VAL A 384 -3.73 -6.65 -6.09
N ASP A 385 -2.62 -5.92 -6.29
CA ASP A 385 -2.22 -5.46 -7.63
C ASP A 385 -1.92 -6.63 -8.59
N MET A 386 -1.18 -7.65 -8.12
CA MET A 386 -0.87 -8.86 -8.89
C MET A 386 -2.16 -9.61 -9.30
N PHE A 387 -3.10 -9.81 -8.37
CA PHE A 387 -4.38 -10.43 -8.66
C PHE A 387 -5.25 -9.59 -9.61
N GLY A 388 -5.18 -8.26 -9.53
CA GLY A 388 -5.80 -7.38 -10.53
C GLY A 388 -5.31 -7.66 -11.95
N CYS A 389 -4.03 -8.06 -12.08
CA CYS A 389 -3.42 -8.48 -13.34
C CYS A 389 -3.58 -9.97 -13.67
N CYS A 390 -4.42 -10.71 -12.93
CA CYS A 390 -4.55 -12.17 -12.99
C CYS A 390 -3.21 -12.90 -12.87
N LEU A 391 -2.27 -12.35 -12.10
CA LEU A 391 -0.98 -12.96 -11.81
C LEU A 391 -1.09 -13.83 -10.55
N PRO A 392 -0.97 -15.17 -10.66
CA PRO A 392 -0.90 -16.04 -9.49
C PRO A 392 0.30 -15.69 -8.62
N VAL A 393 0.21 -15.93 -7.31
CA VAL A 393 1.28 -15.58 -6.36
C VAL A 393 1.69 -16.75 -5.48
N CYS A 394 2.98 -16.82 -5.15
CA CYS A 394 3.46 -17.48 -3.94
C CYS A 394 3.64 -16.41 -2.86
N ALA A 395 2.97 -16.55 -1.71
CA ALA A 395 3.03 -15.56 -0.63
C ALA A 395 3.50 -16.19 0.69
N VAL A 396 4.32 -15.46 1.43
CA VAL A 396 4.81 -15.93 2.73
C VAL A 396 3.70 -15.92 3.79
N ASN A 397 3.55 -17.01 4.53
CA ASN A 397 2.46 -17.22 5.48
C ASN A 397 2.48 -16.22 6.66
N PHE A 398 1.32 -15.70 7.03
CA PHE A 398 1.06 -14.96 8.26
C PHE A 398 -0.46 -14.96 8.55
N PRO A 399 -0.91 -14.65 9.79
CA PRO A 399 -2.25 -15.01 10.28
C PRO A 399 -3.43 -14.66 9.38
N CYS A 400 -3.57 -13.41 8.90
CA CYS A 400 -4.72 -13.01 8.07
C CYS A 400 -4.51 -13.19 6.56
N LEU A 401 -3.37 -13.71 6.09
CA LEU A 401 -3.08 -13.84 4.65
C LEU A 401 -4.15 -14.62 3.88
N HIS A 402 -4.74 -15.63 4.53
CA HIS A 402 -5.76 -16.50 3.98
C HIS A 402 -7.04 -15.76 3.55
N GLU A 403 -7.25 -14.50 3.98
CA GLU A 403 -8.34 -13.66 3.48
C GLU A 403 -8.12 -13.21 2.03
N LEU A 404 -6.85 -13.12 1.59
CA LEU A 404 -6.47 -12.71 0.24
C LEU A 404 -5.99 -13.90 -0.60
N VAL A 405 -4.98 -14.63 -0.13
CA VAL A 405 -4.38 -15.75 -0.86
C VAL A 405 -5.04 -17.05 -0.40
N LYS A 406 -5.79 -17.68 -1.30
CA LYS A 406 -6.42 -18.97 -1.11
C LYS A 406 -5.49 -20.04 -1.66
N HIS A 407 -4.80 -20.73 -0.74
CA HIS A 407 -3.86 -21.79 -1.07
C HIS A 407 -4.51 -22.83 -1.99
N GLU A 408 -3.82 -23.22 -3.07
CA GLU A 408 -4.32 -24.17 -4.10
C GLU A 408 -5.47 -23.67 -4.98
N GLU A 409 -5.88 -22.40 -4.84
CA GLU A 409 -6.96 -21.80 -5.64
C GLU A 409 -6.43 -20.64 -6.50
N ASN A 410 -5.90 -19.58 -5.89
CA ASN A 410 -5.40 -18.40 -6.60
C ASN A 410 -3.87 -18.20 -6.45
N GLY A 411 -3.23 -19.07 -5.67
CA GLY A 411 -1.82 -19.00 -5.38
C GLY A 411 -1.38 -20.09 -4.40
N LEU A 412 -0.13 -19.99 -3.96
CA LEU A 412 0.45 -20.87 -2.94
C LEU A 412 0.96 -20.05 -1.76
N VAL A 413 1.06 -20.71 -0.62
CA VAL A 413 1.46 -20.10 0.65
C VAL A 413 2.65 -20.89 1.17
N PHE A 414 3.74 -20.22 1.50
CA PHE A 414 4.97 -20.86 1.98
C PHE A 414 5.43 -20.25 3.30
N GLU A 415 6.22 -20.99 4.07
CA GLU A 415 6.76 -20.49 5.35
C GLU A 415 8.23 -20.08 5.24
N ASP A 416 8.99 -20.77 4.38
CA ASP A 416 10.43 -20.65 4.27
C ASP A 416 10.93 -20.84 2.82
N ALA A 417 12.26 -20.81 2.66
CA ALA A 417 12.92 -20.94 1.36
C ALA A 417 12.73 -22.33 0.74
N GLN A 418 12.60 -23.39 1.56
CA GLN A 418 12.40 -24.75 1.07
C GLN A 418 10.99 -24.90 0.49
N GLY A 419 9.98 -24.40 1.20
CA GLY A 419 8.60 -24.35 0.73
C GLY A 419 8.47 -23.56 -0.57
N LEU A 420 9.10 -22.38 -0.64
CA LEU A 420 9.09 -21.59 -1.87
C LEU A 420 9.78 -22.32 -3.04
N ALA A 421 10.93 -22.95 -2.83
CA ALA A 421 11.62 -23.71 -3.88
C ALA A 421 10.77 -24.88 -4.40
N ALA A 422 10.13 -25.64 -3.52
CA ALA A 422 9.23 -26.73 -3.89
C ALA A 422 8.01 -26.22 -4.69
N GLN A 423 7.48 -25.05 -4.33
CA GLN A 423 6.38 -24.41 -5.06
C GLN A 423 6.81 -23.92 -6.44
N LEU A 424 8.02 -23.35 -6.58
CA LEU A 424 8.58 -22.98 -7.88
C LEU A 424 8.74 -24.21 -8.77
N GLN A 425 9.28 -25.31 -8.26
CA GLN A 425 9.39 -26.58 -8.99
C GLN A 425 8.01 -27.08 -9.43
N LEU A 426 7.05 -27.13 -8.51
CA LEU A 426 5.69 -27.60 -8.80
C LEU A 426 5.02 -26.78 -9.90
N LEU A 427 5.08 -25.45 -9.80
CA LEU A 427 4.42 -24.54 -10.74
C LEU A 427 5.10 -24.48 -12.11
N LEU A 428 6.42 -24.64 -12.16
CA LEU A 428 7.21 -24.48 -13.38
C LEU A 428 7.57 -25.80 -14.07
N SER A 429 7.35 -26.95 -13.44
CA SER A 429 7.61 -28.29 -14.01
C SER A 429 6.93 -28.56 -15.35
N LYS A 430 5.74 -27.99 -15.58
CA LYS A 430 5.00 -28.11 -16.85
C LYS A 430 5.04 -26.83 -17.68
N PHE A 431 5.80 -25.82 -17.28
CA PHE A 431 5.78 -24.54 -18.00
C PHE A 431 6.33 -24.71 -19.44
N PRO A 432 5.72 -24.10 -20.47
CA PRO A 432 4.57 -23.17 -20.46
C PRO A 432 3.21 -23.83 -20.78
N ASP A 433 3.03 -25.12 -20.52
CA ASP A 433 1.81 -25.89 -20.83
C ASP A 433 0.54 -25.22 -20.27
N PRO A 434 -0.47 -24.92 -21.12
CA PRO A 434 -1.79 -24.46 -20.70
C PRO A 434 -2.45 -25.33 -19.62
N ALA A 435 -2.21 -26.64 -19.61
CA ALA A 435 -2.74 -27.57 -18.61
C ALA A 435 -1.97 -27.53 -17.27
N GLY A 436 -0.94 -26.68 -17.16
CA GLY A 436 -0.15 -26.49 -15.96
C GLY A 436 -0.92 -25.82 -14.83
N LYS A 437 -0.51 -26.10 -13.58
CA LYS A 437 -1.13 -25.56 -12.37
C LYS A 437 -1.12 -24.02 -12.31
N LEU A 438 -0.09 -23.41 -12.89
CA LEU A 438 0.04 -21.95 -12.98
C LEU A 438 -1.09 -21.32 -13.80
N ASN A 439 -1.45 -21.93 -14.94
CA ASN A 439 -2.54 -21.46 -15.79
C ASN A 439 -3.90 -21.66 -15.13
N ARG A 440 -4.10 -22.79 -14.42
CA ARG A 440 -5.31 -23.01 -13.62
C ARG A 440 -5.54 -21.90 -12.58
N PHE A 441 -4.50 -21.46 -11.86
CA PHE A 441 -4.64 -20.35 -10.91
C PHE A 441 -4.97 -19.02 -11.60
N ARG A 442 -4.42 -18.79 -12.79
CA ARG A 442 -4.73 -17.62 -13.60
C ARG A 442 -6.19 -17.63 -14.08
N GLU A 443 -6.70 -18.79 -14.49
CA GLU A 443 -8.11 -18.98 -14.84
C GLU A 443 -9.03 -18.72 -13.64
N ASN A 444 -8.72 -19.29 -12.47
CA ASN A 444 -9.47 -19.02 -11.24
C ASN A 444 -9.51 -17.51 -10.90
N LEU A 445 -8.40 -16.79 -11.09
CA LEU A 445 -8.35 -15.34 -10.89
C LEU A 445 -9.25 -14.59 -11.89
N ARG A 446 -9.27 -15.00 -13.17
CA ARG A 446 -10.18 -14.42 -14.18
C ARG A 446 -11.64 -14.67 -13.85
N GLU A 447 -11.98 -15.88 -13.40
CA GLU A 447 -13.35 -16.30 -13.07
C GLU A 447 -13.86 -15.69 -11.76
N SER A 448 -12.96 -15.31 -10.84
CA SER A 448 -13.33 -14.79 -9.52
C SER A 448 -14.04 -13.43 -9.52
N GLU A 449 -14.26 -12.80 -10.70
CA GLU A 449 -14.95 -11.51 -10.89
C GLU A 449 -14.70 -10.50 -9.76
N GLN A 450 -13.43 -10.22 -9.46
CA GLN A 450 -13.07 -9.39 -8.32
C GLN A 450 -13.64 -7.96 -8.49
N LEU A 451 -14.51 -7.55 -7.55
CA LEU A 451 -15.00 -6.17 -7.47
C LEU A 451 -13.83 -5.20 -7.45
N ARG A 452 -13.93 -4.15 -8.28
CA ARG A 452 -12.93 -3.06 -8.26
C ARG A 452 -13.16 -2.17 -7.04
N TRP A 453 -12.15 -1.36 -6.70
CA TRP A 453 -12.21 -0.46 -5.55
C TRP A 453 -13.50 0.37 -5.50
N ASP A 454 -13.83 1.08 -6.58
CA ASP A 454 -14.96 2.03 -6.56
C ASP A 454 -16.32 1.33 -6.37
N GLU A 455 -16.49 0.14 -6.93
CA GLU A 455 -17.69 -0.68 -6.79
C GLU A 455 -17.83 -1.21 -5.36
N SER A 456 -16.76 -1.82 -4.84
CA SER A 456 -16.69 -2.30 -3.46
C SER A 456 -16.92 -1.16 -2.47
N TRP A 457 -16.34 0.02 -2.73
CA TRP A 457 -16.47 1.21 -1.90
C TRP A 457 -17.91 1.74 -1.87
N LYS A 458 -18.58 1.77 -3.03
CA LYS A 458 -20.00 2.17 -3.13
C LYS A 458 -20.93 1.21 -2.38
N GLN A 459 -20.62 -0.08 -2.37
CA GLN A 459 -21.42 -1.07 -1.65
C GLN A 459 -21.20 -1.02 -0.12
N THR A 460 -20.00 -0.63 0.31
CA THR A 460 -19.60 -0.73 1.73
C THR A 460 -19.55 0.60 2.46
N VAL A 461 -18.87 1.61 1.92
CA VAL A 461 -18.58 2.87 2.61
C VAL A 461 -19.67 3.91 2.36
N LEU A 462 -20.17 4.01 1.13
CA LEU A 462 -21.17 5.04 0.77
C LEU A 462 -22.45 4.99 1.63
N PRO A 463 -23.04 3.82 1.94
CA PRO A 463 -24.23 3.75 2.80
C PRO A 463 -23.96 4.30 4.21
N LEU A 464 -22.75 4.10 4.73
CA LEU A 464 -22.37 4.52 6.10
C LEU A 464 -22.29 6.04 6.26
N ILE A 465 -22.19 6.78 5.16
CA ILE A 465 -22.04 8.24 5.15
C ILE A 465 -23.20 8.97 4.45
N SER A 466 -24.16 8.22 3.91
CA SER A 466 -25.31 8.76 3.14
C SER A 466 -26.59 8.87 3.98
N ASP A 467 -26.67 8.24 5.15
CA ASP A 467 -27.82 8.29 6.08
C ASP A 467 -27.85 9.55 6.98
N THR A 468 -27.45 10.72 6.46
CA THR A 468 -27.51 12.00 7.20
C THR A 468 -28.23 13.09 6.44
#